data_AF-A0AAV2LKJ8-F1
#
_entry.id   AF-A0AAV2LKJ8-F1
#
_cell.length_a   1.000
_cell.length_b   1.000
_cell.length_c   1.000
_cell.angle_alpha   90.00
_cell.angle_beta   90.00
_cell.angle_gamma   90.00
#
_symmetry.space_group_name_H-M   'P 1'
#
loop_
_entity.id
_entity.type
_entity.pdbx_description
1 polymer ?
#
loop_
_entity_poly.entity_id
_entity_poly.type
_entity_poly.pdbx_seq_one_letter_code
_entity_poly.pdbx_strand_id
1 'polypeptide(L)'
;MLNPALEAQRVFIEKQFSKLDSKIEHFRAEVAKNTAEIKRLKADQKGTSSRITKVEDNFHNSWSALERSISELEDRSRRDNIRIINLPENVESGDVRTYLLTSLKKWLPALSGDNIEVMRAHRIGPERITSGGPRTVICKMLRYTDRDRILKAARATRIEVNGREVRFAADYSNYTVKKRRAFAPAMDTARKCGFTPFLIYPAKLKLTRGAEAYTSLTRMWMQSFSWSPTLRAMHRVRKMMSSQLMQVLNE
;
A
#
# COMPACT_ATOMS: atom_id res chain seq x y z
N MET A 1 51.52 -83.11 -9.12
CA MET A 1 51.49 -82.23 -10.31
C MET A 1 50.09 -81.64 -10.40
N LEU A 2 49.95 -80.32 -10.37
CA LEU A 2 48.64 -79.65 -10.51
C LEU A 2 48.05 -79.93 -11.90
N ASN A 3 46.73 -80.13 -11.96
CA ASN A 3 45.98 -80.39 -13.20
C ASN A 3 46.08 -79.19 -14.16
N PRO A 4 46.54 -79.35 -15.42
CA PRO A 4 46.67 -78.26 -16.40
C PRO A 4 45.38 -77.46 -16.63
N ALA A 5 44.21 -78.08 -16.50
CA ALA A 5 42.93 -77.41 -16.63
C ALA A 5 42.67 -76.39 -15.50
N LEU A 6 43.13 -76.70 -14.27
CA LEU A 6 43.03 -75.79 -13.13
C LEU A 6 43.94 -74.57 -13.31
N GLU A 7 45.14 -74.74 -13.88
CA GLU A 7 46.06 -73.62 -14.11
C GLU A 7 45.55 -72.66 -15.20
N ALA A 8 44.96 -73.19 -16.28
CA ALA A 8 44.34 -72.38 -17.33
C ALA A 8 43.15 -71.56 -16.80
N GLN A 9 42.34 -72.16 -15.90
CA GLN A 9 41.22 -71.47 -15.26
C GLN A 9 41.71 -70.36 -14.32
N ARG A 10 42.78 -70.61 -13.56
CA ARG A 10 43.44 -69.60 -12.70
C ARG A 10 43.91 -68.39 -13.51
N VAL A 11 44.65 -68.61 -14.59
CA VAL A 11 45.17 -67.54 -15.46
C VAL A 11 44.03 -66.73 -16.11
N PHE A 12 42.95 -67.41 -16.53
CA PHE A 12 41.76 -66.72 -17.05
C PHE A 12 41.13 -65.81 -15.99
N ILE A 13 40.98 -66.31 -14.77
CA ILE A 13 40.42 -65.56 -13.63
C ILE A 13 41.30 -64.35 -13.30
N GLU A 14 42.63 -64.51 -13.20
CA GLU A 14 43.58 -63.42 -12.95
C GLU A 14 43.48 -62.32 -14.04
N LYS A 15 43.31 -62.71 -15.31
CA LYS A 15 43.10 -61.77 -16.42
C LYS A 15 41.78 -61.01 -16.31
N GLN A 16 40.70 -61.65 -15.85
CA GLN A 16 39.43 -60.96 -15.61
C GLN A 16 39.52 -60.01 -14.41
N PHE A 17 40.19 -60.41 -13.33
CA PHE A 17 40.43 -59.54 -12.17
C PHE A 17 41.25 -58.31 -12.54
N SER A 18 42.34 -58.46 -13.31
CA SER A 18 43.13 -57.32 -13.80
C SER A 18 42.31 -56.34 -14.66
N LYS A 19 41.43 -56.86 -15.53
CA LYS A 19 40.48 -56.04 -16.29
C LYS A 19 39.47 -55.33 -15.39
N LEU A 20 39.03 -55.97 -14.31
CA LEU A 20 38.10 -55.37 -13.36
C LEU A 20 38.77 -54.26 -12.55
N ASP A 21 40.01 -54.49 -12.08
CA ASP A 21 40.79 -53.50 -11.32
C ASP A 21 41.00 -52.22 -12.14
N SER A 22 41.39 -52.35 -13.41
CA SER A 22 41.55 -51.18 -14.30
C SER A 22 40.25 -50.40 -14.50
N LYS A 23 39.11 -51.08 -14.61
CA LYS A 23 37.79 -50.42 -14.68
C LYS A 23 37.41 -49.75 -13.36
N ILE A 24 37.70 -50.39 -12.22
CA ILE A 24 37.44 -49.82 -10.89
C ILE A 24 38.26 -48.55 -10.70
N GLU A 25 39.53 -48.53 -11.09
CA GLU A 25 40.37 -47.33 -11.01
C GLU A 25 39.88 -46.21 -11.94
N HIS A 26 39.46 -46.56 -13.16
CA HIS A 26 38.83 -45.58 -14.05
C HIS A 26 37.57 -44.97 -13.43
N PHE A 27 36.66 -45.80 -12.89
CA PHE A 27 35.45 -45.32 -12.24
C PHE A 27 35.76 -44.48 -10.99
N ARG A 28 36.76 -44.85 -10.20
CA ARG A 28 37.22 -44.03 -9.05
C ARG A 28 37.68 -42.65 -9.50
N ALA A 29 38.44 -42.57 -10.58
CA ALA A 29 38.89 -41.29 -11.15
C ALA A 29 37.71 -40.43 -11.64
N GLU A 30 36.73 -41.03 -12.34
CA GLU A 30 35.53 -40.33 -12.79
C GLU A 30 34.67 -39.84 -11.62
N VAL A 31 34.47 -40.67 -10.59
CA VAL A 31 33.74 -40.30 -9.37
C VAL A 31 34.43 -39.14 -8.65
N ALA A 32 35.76 -39.15 -8.57
CA ALA A 32 36.53 -38.06 -7.97
C ALA A 32 36.36 -36.75 -8.76
N LYS A 33 36.44 -36.82 -10.10
CA LYS A 33 36.22 -35.66 -10.98
C LYS A 33 34.81 -35.08 -10.83
N ASN A 34 33.79 -35.93 -10.91
CA ASN A 34 32.39 -35.51 -10.75
C ASN A 34 32.13 -34.93 -9.36
N THR A 35 32.75 -35.48 -8.31
CA THR A 35 32.65 -34.94 -6.95
C THR A 35 33.24 -33.53 -6.85
N ALA A 36 34.37 -33.27 -7.51
CA ALA A 36 34.96 -31.93 -7.56
C ALA A 36 34.07 -30.94 -8.33
N GLU A 37 33.51 -31.36 -9.45
CA GLU A 37 32.60 -30.53 -10.26
C GLU A 37 31.31 -30.19 -9.51
N ILE A 38 30.69 -31.17 -8.85
CA ILE A 38 29.51 -30.94 -8.00
C ILE A 38 29.81 -29.95 -6.88
N LYS A 39 30.99 -30.04 -6.24
CA LYS A 39 31.41 -29.08 -5.21
C LYS A 39 31.53 -27.67 -5.78
N ARG A 40 32.12 -27.51 -6.97
CA ARG A 40 32.24 -26.21 -7.65
C ARG A 40 30.87 -25.64 -8.02
N LEU A 41 30.01 -26.44 -8.66
CA LEU A 41 28.66 -26.02 -9.04
C LEU A 41 27.83 -25.59 -7.84
N LYS A 42 27.94 -26.29 -6.69
CA LYS A 42 27.27 -25.87 -5.45
C LYS A 42 27.78 -24.52 -4.93
N ALA A 43 29.07 -24.25 -5.02
CA ALA A 43 29.65 -22.96 -4.64
C ALA A 43 29.16 -21.84 -5.56
N ASP A 44 29.17 -22.07 -6.88
CA ASP A 44 28.70 -21.13 -7.88
C ASP A 44 27.19 -20.86 -7.76
N GLN A 45 26.40 -21.90 -7.48
CA GLN A 45 24.96 -21.81 -7.19
C GLN A 45 24.70 -20.94 -5.95
N LYS A 46 25.44 -21.17 -4.86
CA LYS A 46 25.33 -20.36 -3.64
C LYS A 46 25.70 -18.89 -3.91
N GLY A 47 26.76 -18.65 -4.68
CA GLY A 47 27.16 -17.31 -5.10
C GLY A 47 26.06 -16.62 -5.92
N THR A 48 25.50 -17.33 -6.90
CA THR A 48 24.42 -16.82 -7.77
C THR A 48 23.15 -16.52 -6.97
N SER A 49 22.73 -17.43 -6.09
CA SER A 49 21.57 -17.23 -5.21
C SER A 49 21.72 -15.98 -4.33
N SER A 50 22.91 -15.77 -3.74
CA SER A 50 23.16 -14.58 -2.93
C SER A 50 23.11 -13.26 -3.73
N ARG A 51 23.52 -13.30 -5.01
CA ARG A 51 23.44 -12.14 -5.91
C ARG A 51 22.01 -11.85 -6.32
N ILE A 52 21.22 -12.90 -6.59
CA ILE A 52 19.80 -12.78 -6.92
C ILE A 52 19.05 -12.10 -5.77
N THR A 53 19.19 -12.59 -4.53
CA THR A 53 18.55 -11.97 -3.37
C THR A 53 18.92 -10.49 -3.21
N LYS A 54 20.19 -10.14 -3.38
CA LYS A 54 20.62 -8.72 -3.33
C LYS A 54 19.98 -7.86 -4.43
N VAL A 55 19.82 -8.41 -5.64
CA VAL A 55 19.17 -7.70 -6.74
C VAL A 55 17.68 -7.54 -6.46
N GLU A 56 17.01 -8.58 -5.95
CA GLU A 56 15.61 -8.55 -5.57
C GLU A 56 15.35 -7.50 -4.47
N ASP A 57 16.18 -7.49 -3.41
CA ASP A 57 16.09 -6.52 -2.33
C ASP A 57 16.30 -5.09 -2.85
N ASN A 58 17.32 -4.87 -3.69
CA ASN A 58 17.60 -3.57 -4.29
C ASN A 58 16.47 -3.10 -5.20
N PHE A 59 15.90 -4.01 -6.00
CA PHE A 59 14.79 -3.71 -6.88
C PHE A 59 13.54 -3.35 -6.07
N HIS A 60 13.21 -4.15 -5.05
CA HIS A 60 12.08 -3.89 -4.18
C HIS A 60 12.20 -2.54 -3.47
N ASN A 61 13.38 -2.25 -2.89
CA ASN A 61 13.64 -0.96 -2.24
C ASN A 61 13.51 0.22 -3.22
N SER A 62 14.05 0.08 -4.43
CA SER A 62 14.00 1.13 -5.45
C SER A 62 12.57 1.34 -5.97
N TRP A 63 11.83 0.26 -6.18
CA TRP A 63 10.44 0.29 -6.60
C TRP A 63 9.56 0.99 -5.56
N SER A 64 9.68 0.60 -4.29
CA SER A 64 8.91 1.21 -3.19
C SER A 64 9.26 2.69 -3.00
N ALA A 65 10.53 3.07 -3.16
CA ALA A 65 10.94 4.47 -3.14
C ALA A 65 10.33 5.28 -4.30
N LEU A 66 10.30 4.70 -5.50
CA LEU A 66 9.73 5.33 -6.68
C LEU A 66 8.21 5.48 -6.57
N GLU A 67 7.50 4.43 -6.15
CA GLU A 67 6.05 4.47 -5.95
C GLU A 67 5.65 5.54 -4.93
N ARG A 68 6.41 5.65 -3.83
CA ARG A 68 6.22 6.71 -2.84
C ARG A 68 6.43 8.10 -3.43
N SER A 69 7.50 8.29 -4.21
CA SER A 69 7.82 9.57 -4.84
C SER A 69 6.73 10.00 -5.83
N ILE A 70 6.30 9.09 -6.71
CA ILE A 70 5.22 9.34 -7.67
C ILE A 70 3.92 9.70 -6.94
N SER A 71 3.55 8.94 -5.91
CA SER A 71 2.35 9.20 -5.12
C SER A 71 2.39 10.57 -4.46
N GLU A 72 3.55 10.98 -3.95
CA GLU A 72 3.74 12.29 -3.32
C GLU A 72 3.67 13.44 -4.33
N LEU A 73 4.19 13.26 -5.55
CA LEU A 73 4.08 14.22 -6.65
C LEU A 73 2.62 14.37 -7.11
N GLU A 74 1.90 13.26 -7.27
CA GLU A 74 0.47 13.26 -7.59
C GLU A 74 -0.33 14.01 -6.52
N ASP A 75 -0.11 13.69 -5.24
CA ASP A 75 -0.81 14.32 -4.13
C ASP A 75 -0.52 15.83 -4.03
N ARG A 76 0.73 16.26 -4.29
CA ARG A 76 1.07 17.69 -4.37
C ARG A 76 0.31 18.38 -5.50
N SER A 77 0.24 17.77 -6.68
CA SER A 77 -0.46 18.31 -7.85
C SER A 77 -1.98 18.45 -7.61
N ARG A 78 -2.55 17.50 -6.83
CA ARG A 78 -3.99 17.45 -6.50
C ARG A 78 -4.36 18.18 -5.20
N ARG A 79 -3.41 18.81 -4.50
CA ARG A 79 -3.63 19.40 -3.16
C ARG A 79 -4.70 20.50 -3.12
N ASP A 80 -4.93 21.19 -4.23
CA ASP A 80 -5.96 22.24 -4.34
C ASP A 80 -7.31 21.71 -4.84
N ASN A 81 -7.38 20.42 -5.16
CA ASN A 81 -8.56 19.81 -5.74
C ASN A 81 -9.53 19.32 -4.64
N ILE A 82 -10.81 19.46 -4.95
CA ILE A 82 -11.95 18.90 -4.21
C ILE A 82 -12.64 17.89 -5.10
N ARG A 83 -13.01 16.75 -4.52
CA ARG A 83 -13.92 15.78 -5.12
C ARG A 83 -15.32 16.01 -4.57
N ILE A 84 -16.27 16.21 -5.46
CA ILE A 84 -17.70 16.32 -5.15
C ILE A 84 -18.37 15.05 -5.66
N ILE A 85 -18.89 14.26 -4.73
CA ILE A 85 -19.40 12.91 -4.95
C ILE A 85 -20.91 12.94 -4.81
N ASN A 86 -21.62 12.18 -5.66
CA ASN A 86 -23.08 12.06 -5.71
C ASN A 86 -23.83 13.34 -6.12
N LEU A 87 -23.16 14.32 -6.74
CA LEU A 87 -23.86 15.46 -7.34
C LEU A 87 -24.68 14.97 -8.55
N PRO A 88 -26.02 15.12 -8.56
CA PRO A 88 -26.87 14.63 -9.65
C PRO A 88 -26.36 15.12 -11.02
N GLU A 89 -26.43 14.30 -12.06
CA GLU A 89 -26.00 14.70 -13.41
C GLU A 89 -26.88 15.83 -13.95
N ASN A 90 -26.30 16.66 -14.81
CA ASN A 90 -26.99 17.71 -15.59
C ASN A 90 -27.65 18.83 -14.78
N VAL A 91 -27.43 18.91 -13.47
CA VAL A 91 -27.87 20.06 -12.65
C VAL A 91 -27.11 21.34 -12.98
N GLU A 92 -25.93 21.21 -13.60
CA GLU A 92 -25.05 22.33 -13.90
C GLU A 92 -25.42 23.07 -15.19
N SER A 93 -26.34 22.53 -16.00
CA SER A 93 -26.77 23.12 -17.29
C SER A 93 -25.59 23.45 -18.23
N GLY A 94 -24.55 22.61 -18.21
CA GLY A 94 -23.38 22.72 -19.09
C GLY A 94 -22.13 23.37 -18.47
N ASP A 95 -22.28 24.31 -17.52
CA ASP A 95 -21.13 24.95 -16.85
C ASP A 95 -21.02 24.54 -15.38
N VAL A 96 -20.24 23.48 -15.17
CA VAL A 96 -19.94 22.95 -13.83
C VAL A 96 -19.25 23.98 -12.95
N ARG A 97 -18.38 24.83 -13.50
CA ARG A 97 -17.62 25.79 -12.70
C ARG A 97 -18.53 26.88 -12.15
N THR A 98 -19.35 27.49 -13.00
CA THR A 98 -20.27 28.56 -12.57
C THR A 98 -21.33 28.02 -11.63
N TYR A 99 -21.88 26.83 -11.93
CA TYR A 99 -22.82 26.16 -11.02
C TYR A 99 -22.22 25.95 -9.63
N LEU A 100 -20.99 25.46 -9.54
CA LEU A 100 -20.33 25.22 -8.24
C LEU A 100 -20.05 26.51 -7.48
N LEU A 101 -19.63 27.59 -8.15
CA LEU A 101 -19.39 28.88 -7.48
C LEU A 101 -20.66 29.40 -6.78
N THR A 102 -21.80 29.34 -7.47
CA THR A 102 -23.08 29.77 -6.90
C THR A 102 -23.58 28.78 -5.84
N SER A 103 -23.41 27.48 -6.08
CA SER A 103 -23.94 26.43 -5.20
C SER A 103 -23.15 26.31 -3.89
N LEU A 104 -21.83 26.44 -3.91
CA LEU A 104 -20.99 26.38 -2.71
C LEU A 104 -21.40 27.43 -1.67
N LYS A 105 -21.69 28.66 -2.12
CA LYS A 105 -22.16 29.74 -1.21
C LYS A 105 -23.52 29.42 -0.59
N LYS A 106 -24.41 28.76 -1.33
CA LYS A 106 -25.73 28.32 -0.85
C LYS A 106 -25.63 27.14 0.12
N TRP A 107 -24.83 26.13 -0.23
CA TRP A 107 -24.68 24.90 0.57
C TRP A 107 -23.86 25.10 1.85
N LEU A 108 -22.93 26.07 1.83
CA LEU A 108 -22.01 26.34 2.92
C LEU A 108 -22.11 27.81 3.35
N PRO A 109 -23.15 28.19 4.14
CA PRO A 109 -23.35 29.57 4.58
C PRO A 109 -22.16 30.16 5.35
N ALA A 110 -21.37 29.30 6.02
CA ALA A 110 -20.13 29.66 6.70
C ALA A 110 -19.06 30.29 5.77
N LEU A 111 -19.23 30.16 4.45
CA LEU A 111 -18.32 30.68 3.42
C LEU A 111 -18.99 31.77 2.55
N SER A 112 -20.19 32.23 2.90
CA SER A 112 -20.98 33.16 2.07
C SER A 112 -20.28 34.51 1.83
N GLY A 113 -19.48 34.99 2.79
CA GLY A 113 -18.69 36.21 2.68
C GLY A 113 -17.30 36.02 2.07
N ASP A 114 -16.88 34.79 1.79
CA ASP A 114 -15.56 34.51 1.24
C ASP A 114 -15.55 34.69 -0.29
N ASN A 115 -14.50 35.32 -0.81
CA ASN A 115 -14.25 35.35 -2.25
C ASN A 115 -13.57 34.05 -2.71
N ILE A 116 -14.37 33.00 -2.89
CA ILE A 116 -13.91 31.70 -3.35
C ILE A 116 -13.70 31.72 -4.87
N GLU A 117 -12.52 31.30 -5.30
CA GLU A 117 -12.17 31.22 -6.72
C GLU A 117 -11.91 29.79 -7.17
N VAL A 118 -12.63 29.37 -8.21
CA VAL A 118 -12.47 28.06 -8.86
C VAL A 118 -11.68 28.25 -10.15
N MET A 119 -10.57 27.53 -10.30
CA MET A 119 -9.79 27.54 -11.54
C MET A 119 -10.45 26.69 -12.61
N ARG A 120 -10.80 25.45 -12.26
CA ARG A 120 -11.36 24.45 -13.20
C ARG A 120 -12.33 23.53 -12.47
N ALA A 121 -13.43 23.17 -13.11
CA ALA A 121 -14.31 22.13 -12.62
C ALA A 121 -14.83 21.27 -13.76
N HIS A 122 -14.85 19.96 -13.58
CA HIS A 122 -15.32 19.00 -14.60
C HIS A 122 -15.70 17.67 -13.96
N ARG A 123 -16.59 16.92 -14.64
CA ARG A 123 -16.92 15.53 -14.28
C ARG A 123 -15.84 14.58 -14.79
N ILE A 124 -15.47 13.59 -13.99
CA ILE A 124 -14.48 12.57 -14.38
C ILE A 124 -15.18 11.37 -15.01
N GLY A 125 -14.63 10.89 -16.12
CA GLY A 125 -14.99 9.62 -16.75
C GLY A 125 -16.19 9.72 -17.70
N PRO A 126 -16.45 8.62 -18.44
CA PRO A 126 -17.54 8.56 -19.41
C PRO A 126 -18.90 8.65 -18.69
N GLU A 127 -19.88 9.24 -19.36
CA GLU A 127 -21.25 9.30 -18.88
C GLU A 127 -21.81 7.87 -18.72
N ARG A 128 -22.47 7.61 -17.59
CA ARG A 128 -22.95 6.28 -17.24
C ARG A 128 -24.44 6.20 -17.56
N ILE A 129 -24.79 5.45 -18.61
CA ILE A 129 -26.16 5.39 -19.15
C ILE A 129 -27.06 4.47 -18.31
N THR A 130 -26.53 3.41 -17.67
CA THR A 130 -27.41 2.34 -17.16
C THR A 130 -27.16 1.79 -15.75
N SER A 131 -26.05 2.07 -15.05
CA SER A 131 -25.83 1.39 -13.74
C SER A 131 -24.82 2.01 -12.78
N GLY A 132 -24.51 3.30 -12.91
CA GLY A 132 -23.62 3.98 -11.96
C GLY A 132 -24.28 5.20 -11.36
N GLY A 133 -24.08 5.43 -10.06
CA GLY A 133 -24.37 6.74 -9.47
C GLY A 133 -23.66 7.88 -10.22
N PRO A 134 -24.04 9.15 -9.97
CA PRO A 134 -23.52 10.29 -10.70
C PRO A 134 -21.99 10.36 -10.69
N ARG A 135 -21.39 10.86 -11.77
CA ARG A 135 -19.95 11.05 -11.88
C ARG A 135 -19.44 11.99 -10.78
N THR A 136 -18.24 11.70 -10.32
CA THR A 136 -17.55 12.62 -9.41
C THR A 136 -17.12 13.86 -10.18
N VAL A 137 -17.34 15.04 -9.60
CA VAL A 137 -16.77 16.29 -10.09
C VAL A 137 -15.43 16.53 -9.40
N ILE A 138 -14.40 16.86 -10.18
CA ILE A 138 -13.17 17.46 -9.65
C ILE A 138 -13.29 18.97 -9.83
N CYS A 139 -13.06 19.68 -8.73
CA CYS A 139 -12.99 21.13 -8.68
C CYS A 139 -11.61 21.55 -8.18
N LYS A 140 -10.81 22.17 -9.04
CA LYS A 140 -9.51 22.76 -8.67
C LYS A 140 -9.73 24.18 -8.18
N MET A 141 -9.42 24.41 -6.90
CA MET A 141 -9.44 25.73 -6.30
C MET A 141 -8.20 26.53 -6.69
N LEU A 142 -8.30 27.86 -6.69
CA LEU A 142 -7.14 28.73 -6.87
C LEU A 142 -6.19 28.67 -5.66
N ARG A 143 -6.75 28.51 -4.45
CA ARG A 143 -6.00 28.50 -3.18
C ARG A 143 -6.29 27.22 -2.39
N TYR A 144 -5.26 26.56 -1.90
CA TYR A 144 -5.43 25.38 -1.04
C TYR A 144 -6.17 25.68 0.27
N THR A 145 -6.11 26.93 0.75
CA THR A 145 -6.80 27.37 1.97
C THR A 145 -8.32 27.38 1.79
N ASP A 146 -8.82 27.75 0.60
CA ASP A 146 -10.24 27.67 0.26
C ASP A 146 -10.69 26.22 0.20
N ARG A 147 -9.84 25.36 -0.38
CA ARG A 147 -10.04 23.92 -0.39
C ARG A 147 -10.21 23.36 1.02
N ASP A 148 -9.32 23.69 1.94
CA ASP A 148 -9.39 23.22 3.33
C ASP A 148 -10.61 23.78 4.09
N ARG A 149 -10.97 25.05 3.86
CA ARG A 149 -12.18 25.68 4.42
C ARG A 149 -13.46 25.01 3.94
N ILE A 150 -13.60 24.77 2.64
CA ILE A 150 -14.74 24.06 2.05
C ILE A 150 -14.86 22.66 2.65
N LEU A 151 -13.78 21.90 2.70
CA LEU A 151 -13.79 20.55 3.29
C LEU A 151 -14.14 20.56 4.78
N LYS A 152 -13.74 21.60 5.52
CA LYS A 152 -14.10 21.76 6.94
C LYS A 152 -15.59 22.05 7.09
N ALA A 153 -16.13 22.99 6.33
CA ALA A 153 -17.54 23.36 6.38
C ALA A 153 -18.44 22.19 5.95
N ALA A 154 -18.08 21.49 4.87
CA ALA A 154 -18.84 20.33 4.38
C ALA A 154 -18.84 19.12 5.32
N ARG A 155 -17.92 19.04 6.29
CA ARG A 155 -17.97 18.01 7.35
C ARG A 155 -18.97 18.34 8.46
N ALA A 156 -19.28 19.62 8.64
CA ALA A 156 -20.20 20.10 9.67
C ALA A 156 -21.65 20.17 9.18
N THR A 157 -21.85 20.24 7.87
CA THR A 157 -23.16 20.44 7.25
C THR A 157 -23.50 19.27 6.33
N ARG A 158 -24.70 18.70 6.48
CA ARG A 158 -25.26 17.75 5.50
C ARG A 158 -25.77 18.53 4.31
N ILE A 159 -25.31 18.19 3.11
CA ILE A 159 -25.67 18.88 1.86
C ILE A 159 -26.51 17.92 1.02
N GLU A 160 -27.67 18.39 0.57
CA GLU A 160 -28.60 17.61 -0.22
C GLU A 160 -28.99 18.38 -1.49
N VAL A 161 -28.96 17.70 -2.63
CA VAL A 161 -29.32 18.26 -3.94
C VAL A 161 -30.23 17.25 -4.63
N ASN A 162 -31.45 17.66 -4.98
CA ASN A 162 -32.48 16.82 -5.61
C ASN A 162 -32.67 15.46 -4.88
N GLY A 163 -32.79 15.50 -3.54
CA GLY A 163 -32.99 14.30 -2.72
C GLY A 163 -31.75 13.41 -2.54
N ARG A 164 -30.57 13.84 -3.00
CA ARG A 164 -29.31 13.07 -2.87
C ARG A 164 -28.30 13.79 -2.00
N GLU A 165 -27.71 13.07 -1.05
CA GLU A 165 -26.62 13.58 -0.22
C GLU A 165 -25.35 13.76 -1.06
N VAL A 166 -24.87 15.00 -1.12
CA VAL A 166 -23.63 15.38 -1.81
C VAL A 166 -22.48 15.41 -0.81
N ARG A 167 -21.39 14.71 -1.14
CA ARG A 167 -20.22 14.59 -0.25
C ARG A 167 -18.99 15.24 -0.84
N PHE A 168 -18.22 15.89 0.02
CA PHE A 168 -16.99 16.58 -0.33
C PHE A 168 -15.80 15.83 0.26
N ALA A 169 -14.78 15.57 -0.57
CA ALA A 169 -13.55 14.90 -0.17
C ALA A 169 -12.33 15.59 -0.78
N ALA A 170 -11.17 15.45 -0.13
CA ALA A 170 -9.91 15.80 -0.76
C ALA A 170 -9.60 14.84 -1.92
N ASP A 171 -8.97 15.36 -2.96
CA ASP A 171 -8.48 14.55 -4.08
C ASP A 171 -7.06 14.05 -3.78
N TYR A 172 -6.93 12.74 -3.58
CA TYR A 172 -5.65 12.09 -3.30
C TYR A 172 -5.31 11.08 -4.41
N SER A 173 -4.03 10.76 -4.52
CA SER A 173 -3.51 9.63 -5.30
C SER A 173 -4.17 8.32 -4.86
N ASN A 174 -4.23 7.35 -5.76
CA ASN A 174 -4.81 6.04 -5.44
C ASN A 174 -4.04 5.33 -4.32
N TYR A 175 -2.71 5.51 -4.28
CA TYR A 175 -1.85 5.02 -3.21
C TYR A 175 -2.29 5.57 -1.84
N THR A 176 -2.41 6.90 -1.73
CA THR A 176 -2.85 7.55 -0.49
C THR A 176 -4.28 7.18 -0.12
N VAL A 177 -5.20 7.04 -1.09
CA VAL A 177 -6.58 6.57 -0.84
C VAL A 177 -6.59 5.16 -0.26
N LYS A 178 -5.84 4.21 -0.85
CA LYS A 178 -5.73 2.83 -0.34
C LYS A 178 -5.19 2.82 1.08
N LYS A 179 -4.08 3.53 1.33
CA LYS A 179 -3.44 3.64 2.64
C LYS A 179 -4.39 4.22 3.69
N ARG A 180 -5.16 5.26 3.36
CA ARG A 180 -6.15 5.85 4.27
C ARG A 180 -7.33 4.94 4.52
N ARG A 181 -7.80 4.19 3.51
CA ARG A 181 -8.90 3.21 3.66
C ARG A 181 -8.55 2.11 4.67
N ALA A 182 -7.29 1.69 4.73
CA ALA A 182 -6.82 0.70 5.70
C ALA A 182 -7.02 1.13 7.18
N PHE A 183 -7.16 2.44 7.46
CA PHE A 183 -7.46 2.93 8.80
C PHE A 183 -8.94 2.86 9.17
N ALA A 184 -9.86 2.56 8.25
CA ALA A 184 -11.30 2.57 8.52
C ALA A 184 -11.71 1.71 9.74
N PRO A 185 -11.25 0.44 9.89
CA PRO A 185 -11.57 -0.37 11.06
C PRO A 185 -11.06 0.23 12.39
N ALA A 186 -9.87 0.82 12.36
CA ALA A 186 -9.28 1.49 13.52
C ALA A 186 -10.07 2.75 13.90
N MET A 187 -10.52 3.53 12.91
CA MET A 187 -11.36 4.71 13.13
C MET A 187 -12.73 4.33 13.69
N ASP A 188 -13.37 3.26 13.19
CA ASP A 188 -14.65 2.77 13.71
C ASP A 188 -14.54 2.33 15.17
N THR A 189 -13.45 1.63 15.50
CA THR A 189 -13.17 1.22 16.88
C THR A 189 -12.93 2.42 17.79
N ALA A 190 -12.20 3.43 17.30
CA ALA A 190 -11.95 4.66 18.05
C ALA A 190 -13.26 5.42 18.34
N ARG A 191 -14.18 5.51 17.36
CA ARG A 191 -15.51 6.09 17.55
C ARG A 191 -16.31 5.36 18.63
N LYS A 192 -16.34 4.02 18.58
CA LYS A 192 -16.99 3.18 19.61
C LYS A 192 -16.40 3.38 21.01
N CYS A 193 -15.16 3.85 21.09
CA CYS A 193 -14.47 4.17 22.35
C CYS A 193 -14.59 5.64 22.78
N GLY A 194 -15.42 6.44 22.11
CA GLY A 194 -15.63 7.86 22.44
C GLY A 194 -14.54 8.81 21.95
N PHE A 195 -13.68 8.37 21.02
CA PHE A 195 -12.73 9.25 20.33
C PHE A 195 -13.31 9.78 19.02
N THR A 196 -12.94 11.00 18.66
CA THR A 196 -13.16 11.56 17.33
C THR A 196 -11.90 11.33 16.49
N PRO A 197 -11.92 10.41 15.50
CA PRO A 197 -10.77 10.14 14.67
C PRO A 197 -10.69 11.11 13.48
N PHE A 198 -9.47 11.48 13.11
CA PHE A 198 -9.15 12.29 11.95
C PHE A 198 -7.87 11.79 11.28
N LEU A 199 -7.82 11.72 9.95
CA LEU A 199 -6.60 11.36 9.23
C LEU A 199 -5.91 12.62 8.72
N ILE A 200 -4.68 12.84 9.22
CA ILE A 200 -3.77 13.85 8.71
C ILE A 200 -3.05 13.27 7.48
N TYR A 201 -2.82 14.10 6.46
CA TYR A 201 -2.05 13.71 5.29
C TYR A 201 -0.65 13.17 5.65
N PRO A 202 -0.15 12.12 4.95
CA PRO A 202 -0.89 11.33 3.96
C PRO A 202 -1.89 10.36 4.62
N ALA A 203 -1.49 9.67 5.70
CA ALA A 203 -2.33 8.71 6.43
C ALA A 203 -1.86 8.56 7.90
N LYS A 204 -1.94 9.64 8.68
CA LYS A 204 -1.60 9.65 10.11
C LYS A 204 -2.86 9.80 10.95
N LEU A 205 -3.13 8.84 11.83
CA LEU A 205 -4.34 8.86 12.65
C LEU A 205 -4.17 9.82 13.84
N LYS A 206 -5.04 10.84 13.89
CA LYS A 206 -5.25 11.72 15.03
C LYS A 206 -6.55 11.29 15.73
N LEU A 207 -6.49 11.09 17.03
CA LEU A 207 -7.64 10.83 17.91
C LEU A 207 -7.79 12.03 18.84
N THR A 208 -9.01 12.50 19.04
CA THR A 208 -9.30 13.57 20.00
C THR A 208 -10.43 13.16 20.91
N ARG A 209 -10.33 13.51 22.20
CA ARG A 209 -11.39 13.31 23.20
C ARG A 209 -11.35 14.48 24.19
N GLY A 210 -12.34 15.38 24.12
CA GLY A 210 -12.29 16.64 24.85
C GLY A 210 -11.07 17.48 24.43
N ALA A 211 -10.28 17.93 25.41
CA ALA A 211 -9.05 18.69 25.20
C ALA A 211 -7.84 17.81 24.81
N GLU A 212 -7.92 16.49 25.02
CA GLU A 212 -6.81 15.58 24.77
C GLU A 212 -6.71 15.24 23.27
N ALA A 213 -5.53 15.43 22.69
CA ALA A 213 -5.24 15.13 21.30
C ALA A 213 -4.04 14.19 21.17
N TYR A 214 -4.21 13.23 20.30
CA TYR A 214 -3.37 12.06 20.22
C TYR A 214 -3.06 11.82 18.72
N THR A 215 -1.79 11.86 18.28
CA THR A 215 -1.37 11.47 16.91
C THR A 215 -0.48 10.22 16.86
N SER A 216 -0.65 9.37 15.84
CA SER A 216 0.13 8.15 15.59
C SER A 216 1.65 8.32 15.38
N LEU A 217 2.16 9.56 15.39
CA LEU A 217 3.59 9.89 15.25
C LEU A 217 4.31 10.09 16.59
N THR A 218 3.59 10.30 17.69
CA THR A 218 4.28 10.58 18.95
C THR A 218 4.89 9.28 19.47
N ARG A 219 6.22 9.14 19.35
CA ARG A 219 7.01 8.01 19.88
C ARG A 219 6.74 7.76 21.38
N MET A 220 6.26 8.78 22.11
CA MET A 220 5.75 8.73 23.49
C MET A 220 4.57 7.77 23.72
N TRP A 221 3.88 7.30 22.67
CA TRP A 221 2.76 6.35 22.79
C TRP A 221 3.20 4.94 23.12
N MET A 222 4.48 4.64 22.89
CA MET A 222 5.01 3.30 23.02
C MET A 222 5.48 2.98 24.45
N GLN A 223 5.78 3.98 25.29
CA GLN A 223 6.54 3.74 26.52
C GLN A 223 5.99 4.38 27.81
N SER A 224 4.99 5.27 27.76
CA SER A 224 4.67 6.08 28.95
C SER A 224 3.18 6.18 29.22
N PHE A 225 2.48 5.14 29.69
CA PHE A 225 1.16 5.37 30.33
C PHE A 225 0.80 4.32 31.38
N SER A 226 0.56 4.82 32.59
CA SER A 226 0.00 4.13 33.76
C SER A 226 -1.50 3.86 33.62
N TRP A 227 -1.97 2.83 34.32
CA TRP A 227 -3.28 2.16 34.21
C TRP A 227 -4.50 3.09 34.34
N SER A 228 -5.27 3.27 33.25
CA SER A 228 -6.61 3.89 33.25
C SER A 228 -7.58 3.18 32.28
N PRO A 229 -8.91 3.30 32.44
CA PRO A 229 -9.91 2.71 31.53
C PRO A 229 -9.74 3.10 30.05
N THR A 230 -9.20 4.30 29.80
CA THR A 230 -8.84 4.82 28.48
C THR A 230 -7.84 3.92 27.74
N LEU A 231 -6.94 3.25 28.49
CA LEU A 231 -5.91 2.38 27.91
C LEU A 231 -6.46 1.09 27.33
N ARG A 232 -7.52 0.50 27.89
CA ARG A 232 -8.13 -0.72 27.33
C ARG A 232 -8.76 -0.45 25.97
N ALA A 233 -9.40 0.71 25.81
CA ALA A 233 -9.90 1.19 24.53
C ALA A 233 -8.76 1.44 23.52
N MET A 234 -7.70 2.13 23.94
CA MET A 234 -6.54 2.40 23.09
C MET A 234 -5.76 1.15 22.72
N HIS A 235 -5.65 0.16 23.61
CA HIS A 235 -5.01 -1.13 23.34
C HIS A 235 -5.78 -1.93 22.29
N ARG A 236 -7.12 -1.90 22.30
CA ARG A 236 -7.95 -2.51 21.24
C ARG A 236 -7.71 -1.85 19.88
N VAL A 237 -7.65 -0.51 19.83
CA VAL A 237 -7.30 0.23 18.60
C VAL A 237 -5.88 -0.13 18.15
N ARG A 238 -4.90 -0.22 19.07
CA ARG A 238 -3.51 -0.63 18.79
C ARG A 238 -3.40 -2.05 18.24
N LYS A 239 -4.09 -3.04 18.83
CA LYS A 239 -4.04 -4.43 18.38
C LYS A 239 -4.60 -4.57 16.95
N MET A 240 -5.64 -3.81 16.63
CA MET A 240 -6.19 -3.73 15.28
C MET A 240 -5.20 -3.07 14.31
N MET A 241 -4.60 -1.94 14.72
CA MET A 241 -3.56 -1.25 13.94
C MET A 241 -2.35 -2.16 13.68
N SER A 242 -1.85 -2.89 14.68
CA SER A 242 -0.68 -3.75 14.53
C SER A 242 -0.92 -4.98 13.66
N SER A 243 -2.14 -5.51 13.60
CA SER A 243 -2.47 -6.67 12.77
C SER A 243 -2.75 -6.29 11.32
N GLN A 244 -3.35 -5.11 11.07
CA GLN A 244 -3.75 -4.67 9.72
C GLN A 244 -2.74 -3.71 9.06
N LEU A 245 -2.06 -2.84 9.81
CA LEU A 245 -1.07 -1.92 9.24
C LEU A 245 0.26 -2.60 8.94
N MET A 246 0.65 -3.66 9.63
CA MET A 246 1.89 -4.39 9.29
C MET A 246 1.77 -5.10 7.93
N GLN A 247 0.56 -5.30 7.41
CA GLN A 247 0.31 -5.88 6.09
C GLN A 247 0.26 -4.81 4.98
N VAL A 248 -0.22 -3.59 5.30
CA VAL A 248 -0.40 -2.48 4.33
C VAL A 248 0.74 -1.44 4.37
N LEU A 249 1.61 -1.47 5.40
CA LEU A 249 2.80 -0.62 5.50
C LEU A 249 4.11 -1.35 5.12
N ASN A 250 4.09 -2.68 5.05
CA ASN A 250 5.20 -3.50 4.57
C ASN A 250 5.02 -3.98 3.12
N GLU A 251 3.96 -3.52 2.45
CA GLU A 251 3.78 -3.57 1.00
C GLU A 251 3.96 -2.15 0.45
#